data_AF-A0AAE1IZ55-F1
#
_entry.id   AF-A0AAE1IZ55-F1
#
_cell.length_a   1.000
_cell.length_b   1.000
_cell.length_c   1.000
_cell.angle_alpha   90.00
_cell.angle_beta   90.00
_cell.angle_gamma   90.00
#
_symmetry.space_group_name_H-M   'P 1'
#
loop_
_entity.id
_entity.type
_entity.pdbx_description
1 polymer ?
#
loop_
_entity_poly.entity_id
_entity_poly.type
_entity_poly.pdbx_seq_one_letter_code
_entity_poly.pdbx_strand_id
1 'polypeptide(L)' 'MESLNNLLLFAGVNLVQGYQPCISCILHKDKGQALMEFHTADDASAALSFHGSTIFGSAVKIKHPKDFVKVTVS' A
#
# COMPACT_ATOMS: atom_id res chain seq x y z
N MET A 1 -8.21 4.88 2.83
CA MET A 1 -7.12 4.82 3.83
C MET A 1 -7.40 3.71 4.83
N GLU A 2 -8.54 3.78 5.52
CA GLU A 2 -9.06 2.77 6.47
C GLU A 2 -8.95 1.33 5.96
N SER A 3 -9.29 1.06 4.69
CA SER A 3 -9.33 -0.30 4.15
C SER A 3 -7.97 -0.98 4.08
N LEU A 4 -6.92 -0.27 3.67
CA LEU A 4 -5.56 -0.84 3.62
C LEU A 4 -4.96 -0.92 5.02
N ASN A 5 -5.18 0.10 5.87
CA ASN A 5 -4.74 0.06 7.27
C ASN A 5 -5.36 -1.14 8.00
N ASN A 6 -6.65 -1.39 7.84
CA ASN A 6 -7.32 -2.56 8.42
C ASN A 6 -6.79 -3.88 7.84
N LEU A 7 -6.44 -3.92 6.55
CA LEU A 7 -5.84 -5.10 5.91
C LEU A 7 -4.44 -5.39 6.48
N LEU A 8 -3.61 -4.36 6.67
CA LEU A 8 -2.28 -4.46 7.25
C LEU A 8 -2.33 -4.89 8.72
N LEU A 9 -3.28 -4.35 9.49
CA LEU A 9 -3.59 -4.81 10.84
C LEU A 9 -3.96 -6.31 10.84
N PHE A 10 -4.81 -6.76 9.91
CA PHE A 10 -5.20 -8.17 9.80
C PHE A 10 -4.03 -9.09 9.40
N ALA A 11 -3.10 -8.62 8.57
CA ALA A 11 -1.87 -9.37 8.24
C ALA A 11 -0.82 -9.40 9.37
N GLY A 12 -1.12 -8.83 10.54
CA GLY A 12 -0.24 -8.93 11.72
C GLY A 12 0.97 -8.01 11.67
N VAL A 13 0.91 -6.93 10.88
CA VAL A 13 2.05 -6.05 10.60
C VAL A 13 2.45 -5.21 11.82
N ASN A 14 1.53 -4.94 12.74
CA ASN A 14 1.84 -4.50 14.10
C ASN A 14 0.59 -4.58 14.97
N LEU A 15 0.65 -5.31 16.08
CA LEU A 15 -0.45 -5.58 17.02
C LEU A 15 -0.66 -4.46 18.07
N VAL A 16 -0.18 -3.25 17.79
CA VAL A 16 -0.37 -2.12 18.71
C VAL A 16 -1.73 -1.49 18.44
N GLN A 17 -2.61 -1.53 19.44
CA GLN A 17 -3.97 -1.00 19.36
C GLN A 17 -3.94 0.50 18.99
N GLY A 18 -4.47 0.85 17.82
CA GLY A 18 -4.47 2.23 17.30
C GLY A 18 -3.29 2.60 16.40
N TYR A 19 -2.37 1.66 16.11
CA TYR A 19 -1.27 1.91 15.19
C TYR A 19 -1.77 1.87 13.73
N GLN A 20 -1.65 3.02 13.04
CA GLN A 20 -1.87 3.09 11.60
C GLN A 20 -0.50 3.02 10.90
N PRO A 21 -0.19 1.91 10.21
CA PRO A 21 1.09 1.74 9.53
C PRO A 21 1.25 2.75 8.39
N CYS A 22 0.16 3.11 7.71
CA CYS A 22 0.16 4.18 6.70
C CYS A 22 -0.09 5.54 7.36
N ILE A 23 0.89 6.45 7.24
CA ILE A 23 0.84 7.83 7.76
C ILE A 23 0.31 8.84 6.76
N SER A 24 0.50 8.57 5.48
CA SER A 24 0.13 9.48 4.40
C SER A 24 -0.22 8.67 3.17
N CYS A 25 -1.27 9.10 2.47
CA CYS A 25 -1.73 8.48 1.24
C CYS A 25 -2.14 9.60 0.28
N ILE A 26 -1.42 9.71 -0.81
CA ILE A 26 -1.65 10.71 -1.86
C ILE A 26 -2.27 9.99 -3.04
N LEU A 27 -3.55 10.27 -3.29
CA LEU A 27 -4.29 9.68 -4.40
C LEU A 27 -4.11 10.51 -5.67
N HIS A 28 -3.47 9.92 -6.67
CA HIS A 28 -3.38 10.42 -8.03
C HIS A 28 -4.54 9.86 -8.86
N LYS A 29 -5.69 10.53 -8.78
CA LYS A 29 -6.93 10.12 -9.48
C LYS A 29 -6.77 10.08 -11.00
N ASP A 30 -5.95 10.96 -11.56
CA ASP A 30 -5.65 11.03 -12.99
C ASP A 30 -4.96 9.76 -13.52
N LYS A 31 -4.19 9.09 -12.67
CA LYS A 31 -3.43 7.88 -13.00
C LYS A 31 -4.01 6.60 -12.39
N GLY A 32 -5.07 6.71 -11.59
CA GLY A 32 -5.62 5.59 -10.82
C GLY A 32 -4.62 5.01 -9.82
N GLN A 33 -3.74 5.85 -9.26
CA GLN A 33 -2.62 5.43 -8.41
C GLN A 33 -2.71 6.10 -7.05
N ALA A 34 -2.14 5.45 -6.04
CA ALA A 34 -1.94 6.05 -4.72
C ALA A 34 -0.49 5.86 -4.30
N LEU A 35 0.14 6.94 -3.86
CA LEU A 35 1.40 6.88 -3.13
C LEU A 35 1.08 6.73 -1.65
N MET A 36 1.69 5.76 -0.99
CA MET A 36 1.51 5.56 0.45
C MET A 36 2.85 5.64 1.15
N GLU A 37 2.89 6.39 2.24
CA GLU A 37 4.02 6.49 3.14
C GLU A 37 3.69 5.74 4.43
N PHE A 38 4.70 5.05 4.96
CA PHE A 38 4.60 4.21 6.13
C PHE A 38 5.56 4.68 7.21
N HIS A 39 5.19 4.44 8.48
CA HIS A 39 6.05 4.78 9.63
C HIS A 39 7.39 4.04 9.59
N THR A 40 7.41 2.77 9.16
CA THR A 40 8.61 1.94 9.12
C THR A 40 8.78 1.22 7.77
N ALA A 41 10.01 0.80 7.48
CA ALA A 41 10.31 -0.01 6.31
C ALA A 41 9.67 -1.41 6.38
N ASP A 42 9.51 -1.97 7.58
CA ASP A 42 8.78 -3.22 7.80
C ASP A 42 7.30 -3.09 7.44
N ASP A 43 6.64 -2.00 7.84
CA ASP A 43 5.24 -1.73 7.47
C ASP A 43 5.06 -1.63 5.95
N ALA A 44 6.00 -0.94 5.27
CA ALA A 44 6.02 -0.85 3.82
C ALA A 44 6.26 -2.21 3.15
N SER A 45 7.15 -3.03 3.71
CA SER A 45 7.45 -4.39 3.21
C SER A 45 6.25 -5.31 3.37
N ALA A 46 5.52 -5.20 4.47
CA ALA A 46 4.31 -5.97 4.66
C ALA A 46 3.15 -5.50 3.75
N ALA A 47 3.09 -4.21 3.42
CA ALA A 47 2.20 -3.73 2.37
C ALA A 47 2.54 -4.34 1.01
N LEU A 48 3.81 -4.55 0.69
CA LEU A 48 4.23 -5.24 -0.54
C LEU A 48 3.78 -6.70 -0.59
N SER A 49 3.64 -7.38 0.54
CA SER A 49 3.07 -8.74 0.59
C SER A 49 1.65 -8.81 0.04
N PHE A 50 0.92 -7.69 0.02
CA PHE A 50 -0.41 -7.60 -0.59
C PHE A 50 -0.38 -7.30 -2.10
N HIS A 51 0.78 -7.11 -2.72
CA HIS A 51 0.87 -6.98 -4.17
C HIS A 51 0.29 -8.22 -4.86
N GLY A 52 -0.67 -8.01 -5.75
CA GLY A 52 -1.39 -9.07 -6.45
C GLY A 52 -2.59 -9.61 -5.68
N SER A 53 -2.81 -9.19 -4.43
CA SER A 53 -4.01 -9.55 -3.68
C SER A 53 -5.24 -8.83 -4.22
N THR A 54 -6.39 -9.51 -4.17
CA THR A 54 -7.67 -8.93 -4.58
C THR A 54 -8.25 -8.11 -3.43
N ILE A 55 -8.34 -6.79 -3.61
CA ILE A 55 -9.00 -5.88 -2.66
C ILE A 55 -10.18 -5.23 -3.40
N PHE A 56 -11.37 -5.27 -2.80
CA PHE A 56 -12.62 -4.77 -3.43
C PHE A 56 -12.88 -5.33 -4.84
N GLY A 57 -12.54 -6.61 -5.06
CA GLY A 57 -12.73 -7.28 -6.35
C GLY A 57 -11.71 -6.93 -7.43
N SER A 58 -10.70 -6.12 -7.13
CA SER A 58 -9.61 -5.76 -8.06
C SER A 58 -8.25 -6.18 -7.52
N ALA A 59 -7.38 -6.69 -8.39
CA ALA A 59 -5.99 -7.02 -8.02
C ALA A 59 -5.18 -5.73 -7.79
N VAL A 60 -4.62 -5.57 -6.60
CA VAL A 60 -3.89 -4.36 -6.22
C VAL A 60 -2.41 -4.50 -6.56
N LYS A 61 -1.86 -3.49 -7.21
CA LYS A 61 -0.44 -3.42 -7.59
C LYS A 61 0.30 -2.47 -6.64
N ILE A 62 0.95 -3.02 -5.63
CA ILE A 62 1.83 -2.32 -4.70
C ILE A 62 3.28 -2.49 -5.15
N LYS A 63 3.98 -1.39 -5.39
CA LYS A 63 5.38 -1.40 -5.84
C LYS A 63 6.19 -0.42 -5.01
N HIS A 64 7.48 -0.68 -4.86
CA HIS A 64 8.38 0.34 -4.34
C HIS A 64 8.40 1.55 -5.28
N PRO A 65 8.57 2.78 -4.76
CA PRO A 65 8.67 3.98 -5.59
C PRO A 65 9.78 3.89 -6.64
N LYS A 66 10.87 3.19 -6.30
CA LYS A 66 12.06 2.99 -7.16
C LYS A 66 11.78 2.05 -8.33
N ASP A 67 10.95 1.04 -8.12
CA ASP A 67 10.51 0.08 -9.13
C ASP A 67 9.34 0.61 -9.97
N PHE A 68 8.82 1.79 -9.63
CA PHE A 68 7.85 2.52 -10.44
C PHE A 68 8.55 3.28 -11.58
N VAL A 69 9.40 2.57 -12.33
CA VAL A 69 9.85 3.08 -13.63
C VAL A 69 8.61 3.06 -14.51
N LYS A 70 8.09 4.25 -14.83
CA LYS A 70 6.96 4.43 -15.74
C LYS A 70 7.24 3.59 -16.98
N VAL A 71 6.56 2.45 -17.11
CA VAL A 71 6.54 1.70 -18.38
C VAL A 71 5.78 2.60 -19.33
N THR A 72 6.53 3.50 -19.97
CA THR A 72 6.08 4.24 -21.13
C THR A 72 6.13 3.22 -22.25
N VAL A 73 5.05 2.45 -22.39
CA VAL A 73 4.80 1.72 -23.63
C VAL A 73 4.74 2.78 -24.73
N SER A 74 5.72 2.69 -25.63
CA SER A 74 5.86 3.52 -26.82
C SER A 74 4.88 3.09 -27.89
#